data_AF-A0A1W1WTY6-F1
#
_entry.id   AF-A0A1W1WTY6-F1
#
_cell.length_a   1.000
_cell.length_b   1.000
_cell.length_c   1.000
_cell.angle_alpha   90.00
_cell.angle_beta   90.00
_cell.angle_gamma   90.00
#
_symmetry.space_group_name_H-M   'P 1'
#
loop_
_entity.id
_entity.type
_entity.pdbx_description
1 polymer ?
#
loop_
_entity_poly.entity_id
_entity_poly.type
_entity_poly.pdbx_seq_one_letter_code
_entity_poly.pdbx_strand_id
1 'polypeptide(L)'
;MNRYIPFIVFIVVIISGIIAKILNSYLWEIYGILDTASAVALAILAGWGFIEFIRNEQPVEIIFEIDGKRVDTGLSLLRKNFTRSELMGILGMIQKDQDTRYKLSFFQDKNMLKTLQETQTGKNKEFVIKMSKKEAEQFKI
;
A
#
# COMPACT_ATOMS: atom_id res chain seq x y z
N MET A 1 -11.17 9.25 -16.66
CA MET A 1 -11.90 9.77 -15.47
C MET A 1 -11.29 11.11 -15.10
N ASN A 2 -12.05 12.21 -15.17
CA ASN A 2 -11.49 13.56 -15.10
C ASN A 2 -11.11 13.89 -13.65
N ARG A 3 -9.81 14.11 -13.38
CA ARG A 3 -9.22 14.21 -12.02
C ARG A 3 -9.80 15.37 -11.18
N TYR A 4 -10.47 16.32 -11.83
CA TYR A 4 -11.01 17.54 -11.23
C TYR A 4 -12.47 17.45 -10.77
N ILE A 5 -13.19 16.37 -11.09
CA ILE A 5 -14.61 16.20 -10.73
C ILE A 5 -14.87 16.39 -9.22
N PRO A 6 -14.06 15.80 -8.30
CA PRO A 6 -14.29 15.98 -6.86
C PRO A 6 -14.16 17.44 -6.41
N PHE A 7 -13.21 18.18 -7.02
CA PHE A 7 -12.96 19.58 -6.70
C PHE A 7 -14.10 20.50 -7.18
N ILE A 8 -14.65 20.23 -8.36
CA ILE A 8 -15.81 20.96 -8.90
C ILE A 8 -17.04 20.73 -8.01
N VAL A 9 -17.30 19.47 -7.60
CA VAL A 9 -18.41 19.14 -6.69
C VAL A 9 -18.25 19.86 -5.35
N PHE A 10 -17.04 19.91 -4.80
CA PHE A 10 -16.74 20.62 -3.56
C PHE A 10 -17.05 22.13 -3.66
N ILE A 11 -16.62 22.79 -4.74
CA ILE A 11 -16.92 24.21 -4.98
C ILE A 11 -18.44 24.45 -5.07
N VAL A 12 -19.17 23.60 -5.78
CA VAL A 12 -20.62 23.72 -5.93
C VAL A 12 -21.34 23.61 -4.59
N VAL A 13 -20.90 22.72 -3.69
CA VAL A 13 -21.47 22.57 -2.34
C VAL A 13 -21.18 23.78 -1.45
N ILE A 14 -20.01 24.41 -1.58
CA ILE A 14 -19.70 25.65 -0.83
C ILE A 14 -20.57 26.81 -1.34
N ILE A 15 -20.68 26.98 -2.65
CA ILE A 15 -21.45 28.07 -3.27
C ILE A 15 -22.94 27.93 -2.92
N SER A 16 -23.50 26.72 -2.97
CA SER A 16 -24.90 26.48 -2.59
C SER A 16 -25.18 26.85 -1.13
N GLY A 17 -24.21 26.65 -0.24
CA GLY A 17 -24.26 27.10 1.15
C GLY A 17 -24.28 28.60 1.34
N ILE A 18 -23.39 29.30 0.63
CA ILE A 18 -23.34 30.77 0.66
C ILE A 18 -24.66 31.35 0.16
N ILE A 19 -25.22 30.78 -0.91
CA ILE A 19 -26.51 31.18 -1.48
C ILE A 19 -27.65 30.91 -0.48
N ALA A 20 -27.68 29.74 0.15
CA ALA A 20 -28.69 29.39 1.16
C ALA A 20 -28.65 30.33 2.38
N LYS A 21 -27.45 30.76 2.81
CA LYS A 21 -27.25 31.71 3.91
C LYS A 21 -27.83 33.09 3.59
N ILE A 22 -27.61 33.57 2.38
CA ILE A 22 -28.06 34.91 1.95
C ILE A 22 -29.59 34.94 1.79
N LEU A 23 -30.19 33.83 1.35
CA LEU A 23 -31.63 33.74 1.10
C LEU A 23 -32.49 33.50 2.37
N ASN A 24 -31.87 33.36 3.56
CA ASN A 24 -32.51 33.27 4.88
C ASN A 24 -33.83 32.48 4.89
N SER A 25 -33.77 31.26 4.34
CA SER A 25 -34.92 30.42 4.00
C SER A 25 -34.79 29.03 4.66
N TYR A 26 -35.86 28.24 4.63
CA TYR A 26 -35.90 26.79 4.88
C TYR A 26 -34.73 26.00 4.23
N LEU A 27 -34.17 26.53 3.15
CA LEU A 27 -32.95 26.00 2.51
C LEU A 27 -31.70 26.03 3.42
N TRP A 28 -31.63 26.93 4.40
CA TRP A 28 -30.53 27.00 5.37
C TRP A 28 -30.56 25.84 6.36
N GLU A 29 -31.75 25.39 6.77
CA GLU A 29 -31.90 24.18 7.60
C GLU A 29 -31.48 22.93 6.83
N ILE A 30 -31.92 22.79 5.58
CA ILE A 30 -31.51 21.69 4.69
C ILE A 30 -29.99 21.73 4.44
N TYR A 31 -29.41 22.91 4.23
CA TYR A 31 -27.98 23.07 4.07
C TYR A 31 -27.20 22.70 5.33
N GLY A 32 -27.68 23.10 6.52
CA GLY A 32 -27.05 22.72 7.80
C GLY A 32 -27.01 21.21 8.02
N ILE A 33 -28.07 20.50 7.62
CA ILE A 33 -28.11 19.03 7.64
C ILE A 33 -27.09 18.44 6.65
N LEU A 34 -27.03 18.97 5.42
CA LEU A 34 -26.07 18.53 4.40
C LEU A 34 -24.61 18.81 4.79
N ASP A 35 -24.32 19.96 5.38
CA ASP A 35 -22.99 20.35 5.84
C ASP A 35 -22.53 19.43 6.99
N THR A 36 -23.41 19.20 7.97
CA THR A 36 -23.15 18.27 9.07
C THR A 36 -22.92 16.84 8.55
N ALA A 37 -23.75 16.36 7.63
CA ALA A 37 -23.59 15.04 7.02
C ALA A 37 -22.29 14.92 6.22
N SER A 38 -21.90 15.98 5.51
CA SER A 38 -20.64 16.04 4.74
C SER A 38 -19.43 16.05 5.66
N ALA A 39 -19.47 16.80 6.76
CA ALA A 39 -18.42 16.83 7.77
C ALA A 39 -18.24 15.45 8.43
N VAL A 40 -19.34 14.76 8.76
CA VAL A 40 -19.31 13.39 9.29
C VAL A 40 -18.73 12.42 8.26
N ALA A 41 -19.14 12.50 7.00
CA ALA A 41 -18.59 11.66 5.94
C ALA A 41 -17.08 11.88 5.74
N LEU A 42 -16.63 13.14 5.74
CA LEU A 42 -15.20 13.49 5.66
C LEU A 42 -14.42 12.95 6.86
N ALA A 43 -14.98 13.05 8.08
CA ALA A 43 -14.34 12.51 9.28
C ALA A 43 -14.17 10.98 9.19
N ILE A 44 -15.19 10.26 8.69
CA ILE A 44 -15.12 8.81 8.47
C ILE A 44 -14.08 8.47 7.40
N LEU A 45 -14.06 9.18 6.27
CA LEU A 45 -13.08 8.98 5.21
C LEU A 45 -11.65 9.28 5.66
N ALA A 46 -11.46 10.35 6.44
CA ALA A 46 -10.17 10.69 7.02
C ALA A 46 -9.71 9.61 8.02
N GLY A 47 -10.62 9.12 8.86
CA GLY A 47 -10.34 8.00 9.78
C GLY A 47 -9.94 6.73 9.04
N TRP A 48 -10.67 6.35 7.98
CA TRP A 48 -10.31 5.21 7.14
C TRP A 48 -8.95 5.44 6.48
N GLY A 49 -8.74 6.58 5.83
CA GLY A 49 -7.47 6.92 5.19
C GLY A 49 -6.29 6.86 6.15
N PHE A 50 -6.47 7.28 7.41
CA PHE A 50 -5.46 7.18 8.46
C PHE A 50 -5.15 5.73 8.85
N ILE A 51 -6.16 4.87 8.99
CA ILE A 51 -5.97 3.44 9.26
C ILE A 51 -5.20 2.77 8.11
N GLU A 52 -5.57 3.06 6.86
CA GLU A 52 -4.89 2.54 5.68
C GLU A 52 -3.45 3.04 5.59
N PHE A 53 -3.22 4.31 5.91
CA PHE A 53 -1.89 4.91 5.99
C PHE A 53 -1.00 4.14 6.98
N ILE A 54 -1.45 3.94 8.23
CA ILE A 54 -0.68 3.20 9.24
C ILE A 54 -0.34 1.79 8.75
N ARG A 55 -1.31 1.07 8.18
CA ARG A 55 -1.09 -0.29 7.64
C ARG A 55 -0.02 -0.32 6.55
N ASN A 56 -0.01 0.70 5.70
CA ASN A 56 0.89 0.85 4.56
C ASN A 56 2.31 1.23 4.97
N GLU A 57 2.49 1.83 6.15
CA GLU A 57 3.80 2.18 6.74
C GLU A 57 4.40 1.06 7.61
N GLN A 58 3.69 -0.06 7.78
CA GLN A 58 4.28 -1.20 8.47
C GLN A 58 5.38 -1.84 7.62
N PRO A 59 6.56 -2.10 8.19
CA PRO A 59 7.60 -2.85 7.52
C PRO A 59 7.19 -4.32 7.37
N VAL A 60 7.63 -4.92 6.26
CA VAL A 60 7.52 -6.34 5.97
C VAL A 60 8.93 -6.88 5.88
N GLU A 61 9.25 -7.85 6.73
CA GLU A 61 10.54 -8.51 6.77
C GLU A 61 10.66 -9.52 5.62
N ILE A 62 11.83 -9.58 4.99
CA ILE A 62 12.11 -10.51 3.90
C ILE A 62 12.87 -11.69 4.50
N ILE A 63 12.30 -12.89 4.38
CA ILE A 63 12.87 -14.11 4.95
C ILE A 63 13.14 -15.10 3.82
N PHE A 64 14.28 -15.78 3.87
CA PHE A 64 14.57 -16.89 2.96
C PHE A 64 14.19 -18.21 3.62
N GLU A 65 13.45 -19.05 2.91
CA GLU A 65 13.18 -20.43 3.32
C GLU A 65 14.03 -21.36 2.44
N ILE A 66 15.13 -21.85 3.01
CA ILE A 66 16.13 -22.68 2.33
C ILE A 66 15.99 -24.12 2.84
N ASP A 67 15.52 -25.03 1.98
CA ASP A 67 15.25 -26.44 2.34
C ASP A 67 14.46 -26.58 3.66
N GLY A 68 13.46 -25.70 3.88
CA GLY A 68 12.62 -25.69 5.08
C GLY A 68 13.21 -24.96 6.30
N LYS A 69 14.42 -24.41 6.21
CA LYS A 69 15.00 -23.54 7.25
C LYS A 69 14.78 -22.08 6.92
N ARG A 70 14.28 -21.32 7.89
CA ARG A 70 14.11 -19.87 7.77
C ARG A 70 15.43 -19.17 8.11
N VAL A 71 15.87 -18.29 7.21
CA VAL A 71 17.05 -17.44 7.35
C VAL A 71 16.59 -16.01 7.20
N ASP A 72 16.83 -15.21 8.24
CA ASP A 72 16.58 -13.78 8.21
C ASP A 72 17.60 -13.10 7.31
N THR A 73 17.13 -12.25 6.39
CA THR A 73 18.00 -11.49 5.49
C THR A 73 18.46 -10.17 6.09
N GLY A 74 17.84 -9.73 7.20
CA GLY A 74 18.02 -8.39 7.76
C GLY A 74 17.42 -7.28 6.91
N LEU A 75 16.69 -7.62 5.84
CA LEU A 75 16.07 -6.66 4.92
C LEU A 75 14.58 -6.55 5.21
N SER A 76 14.09 -5.31 5.10
CA SER A 76 12.66 -5.04 5.18
C SER A 76 12.25 -3.96 4.19
N LEU A 77 10.97 -3.98 3.81
CA LEU A 77 10.35 -2.99 2.94
C LEU A 77 9.06 -2.50 3.57
N LEU A 78 8.76 -1.21 3.41
CA LEU A 78 7.43 -0.71 3.75
C LEU A 78 6.39 -1.40 2.86
N ARG A 79 5.24 -1.77 3.44
CA ARG A 79 4.16 -2.47 2.72
C ARG A 79 3.72 -1.74 1.45
N LYS A 80 3.61 -0.40 1.49
CA LYS A 80 3.30 0.43 0.31
C LYS A 80 4.31 0.34 -0.83
N ASN A 81 5.57 0.03 -0.50
CA ASN A 81 6.67 -0.08 -1.45
C ASN A 81 6.94 -1.55 -1.82
N PHE A 82 6.15 -2.50 -1.31
CA PHE A 82 6.38 -3.93 -1.53
C PHE A 82 5.95 -4.33 -2.96
N THR A 83 6.76 -3.97 -3.94
CA THR A 83 6.54 -4.28 -5.36
C THR A 83 7.58 -5.29 -5.84
N ARG A 84 7.30 -5.95 -6.98
CA ARG A 84 8.25 -6.88 -7.58
C ARG A 84 9.59 -6.20 -7.86
N SER A 85 9.56 -4.98 -8.38
CA SER A 85 10.77 -4.24 -8.76
C SER A 85 11.61 -3.86 -7.55
N GLU A 86 10.98 -3.38 -6.47
CA GLU A 86 11.67 -3.04 -5.21
C GLU A 86 12.27 -4.28 -4.55
N LEU A 87 11.48 -5.35 -4.46
CA LEU A 87 11.98 -6.63 -3.95
C LEU A 87 13.17 -7.10 -4.78
N MET A 88 13.10 -7.03 -6.11
CA MET A 88 14.19 -7.44 -6.96
C MET A 88 15.44 -6.55 -6.81
N GLY A 89 15.25 -5.25 -6.64
CA GLY A 89 16.34 -4.29 -6.41
C GLY A 89 17.08 -4.57 -5.11
N ILE A 90 16.34 -4.80 -4.02
CA ILE A 90 16.93 -5.12 -2.70
C ILE A 90 17.64 -6.46 -2.71
N LEU A 91 17.07 -7.49 -3.35
CA LEU A 91 17.75 -8.78 -3.51
C LEU A 91 19.04 -8.64 -4.34
N GLY A 92 19.07 -7.72 -5.31
CA GLY A 92 20.29 -7.38 -6.04
C GLY A 92 21.38 -6.76 -5.16
N MET A 93 21.02 -5.99 -4.13
CA MET A 93 22.00 -5.38 -3.22
C MET A 93 22.78 -6.42 -2.41
N ILE A 94 22.11 -7.50 -2.01
CA ILE A 94 22.73 -8.59 -1.23
C ILE A 94 23.31 -9.70 -2.11
N GLN A 95 23.27 -9.56 -3.44
CA GLN A 95 23.90 -10.53 -4.33
C GLN A 95 25.43 -10.50 -4.18
N LYS A 96 26.07 -11.67 -4.23
CA LYS A 96 27.53 -11.79 -4.18
C LYS A 96 28.21 -11.12 -5.37
N ASP A 97 27.69 -11.42 -6.55
CA ASP A 97 28.16 -10.91 -7.84
C ASP A 97 27.13 -9.91 -8.39
N GLN A 98 27.49 -8.64 -8.46
CA GLN A 98 26.57 -7.57 -8.85
C GLN A 98 26.42 -7.42 -10.37
N ASP A 99 27.32 -8.03 -11.15
CA ASP A 99 27.33 -7.89 -12.61
C ASP A 99 26.47 -8.96 -13.32
N THR A 100 26.04 -9.99 -12.58
CA THR A 100 25.20 -11.07 -13.11
C THR A 100 23.75 -10.97 -12.64
N ARG A 101 22.80 -11.34 -13.50
CA ARG A 101 21.40 -11.46 -13.08
C ARG A 101 21.24 -12.75 -12.27
N TYR A 102 20.84 -12.63 -11.00
CA TYR A 102 20.42 -13.78 -10.22
C TYR A 102 19.18 -14.43 -10.83
N LYS A 103 19.04 -15.74 -10.61
CA LYS A 103 17.86 -16.50 -11.01
C LYS A 103 17.25 -17.15 -9.78
N LEU A 104 16.00 -16.77 -9.51
CA LEU A 104 15.17 -17.35 -8.47
C LEU A 104 13.94 -17.99 -9.11
N SER A 105 13.80 -19.30 -8.92
CA SER A 105 12.62 -20.08 -9.32
C SER A 105 11.33 -19.52 -8.74
N PHE A 106 11.40 -18.94 -7.52
CA PHE A 106 10.29 -18.25 -6.87
C PHE A 106 9.63 -17.18 -7.76
N PHE A 107 10.40 -16.41 -8.54
CA PHE A 107 9.85 -15.37 -9.42
C PHE A 107 9.13 -15.91 -10.67
N GLN A 108 9.26 -17.22 -10.92
CA GLN A 108 8.56 -17.92 -11.99
C GLN A 108 7.33 -18.69 -11.46
N ASP A 109 7.15 -18.77 -10.14
CA ASP A 109 6.00 -19.41 -9.52
C ASP A 109 4.73 -18.55 -9.72
N LYS A 110 3.63 -19.21 -10.10
CA LYS A 110 2.29 -18.62 -10.20
C LYS A 110 1.82 -18.04 -8.86
N ASN A 111 2.30 -18.58 -7.75
CA ASN A 111 1.95 -18.12 -6.40
C ASN A 111 2.69 -16.85 -5.97
N MET A 112 3.72 -16.42 -6.71
CA MET A 112 4.49 -15.22 -6.37
C MET A 112 3.59 -13.99 -6.33
N LEU A 113 2.78 -13.76 -7.38
CA LEU A 113 1.91 -12.59 -7.45
C LEU A 113 0.87 -12.59 -6.33
N LYS A 114 0.33 -13.77 -6.01
CA LYS A 114 -0.62 -13.94 -4.89
C LYS A 114 0.05 -13.59 -3.56
N THR A 115 1.25 -14.09 -3.32
CA THR A 115 2.02 -13.83 -2.10
C THR A 115 2.34 -12.34 -1.96
N LEU A 116 2.70 -11.69 -3.08
CA LEU A 116 2.96 -10.25 -3.12
C LEU A 116 1.70 -9.44 -2.81
N GLN A 117 0.56 -9.81 -3.38
CA GLN A 117 -0.72 -9.15 -3.10
C GLN A 117 -1.17 -9.36 -1.64
N GLU A 118 -1.04 -10.56 -1.09
CA GLU A 118 -1.35 -10.85 0.31
C GLU A 118 -0.48 -10.05 1.26
N THR A 119 0.77 -9.83 0.88
CA THR A 119 1.70 -8.97 1.60
C THR A 119 1.29 -7.51 1.49
N GLN A 120 0.97 -6.99 0.31
CA GLN A 120 0.49 -5.61 0.18
C GLN A 120 -0.82 -5.34 0.94
N THR A 121 -1.70 -6.32 1.04
CA THR A 121 -3.02 -6.18 1.69
C THR A 121 -2.99 -6.29 3.21
N GLY A 122 -1.84 -6.58 3.82
CA GLY A 122 -1.72 -6.65 5.28
C GLY A 122 -1.89 -8.04 5.89
N LYS A 123 -2.07 -9.09 5.08
CA LYS A 123 -2.28 -10.45 5.59
C LYS A 123 -1.00 -11.06 6.16
N ASN A 124 0.14 -10.74 5.55
CA ASN A 124 1.44 -11.28 5.96
C ASN A 124 2.32 -10.17 6.56
N LYS A 125 2.98 -10.47 7.68
CA LYS A 125 4.01 -9.61 8.29
C LYS A 125 5.40 -9.89 7.72
N GLU A 126 5.58 -11.09 7.21
CA GLU A 126 6.83 -11.58 6.62
C GLU A 126 6.58 -11.94 5.15
N PHE A 127 7.56 -11.68 4.31
CA PHE A 127 7.60 -12.14 2.94
C PHE A 127 8.63 -13.26 2.80
N VAL A 128 8.14 -14.48 2.64
CA VAL A 128 8.99 -15.68 2.59
C VAL A 128 9.31 -16.04 1.13
N ILE A 129 10.59 -15.99 0.78
CA ILE A 129 11.11 -16.45 -0.50
C ILE A 129 11.63 -17.87 -0.34
N LYS A 130 10.91 -18.82 -0.93
CA LYS A 130 11.33 -20.23 -0.96
C LYS A 130 12.40 -20.42 -2.03
N MET A 131 13.51 -21.02 -1.66
CA MET A 131 14.61 -21.28 -2.58
C MET A 131 15.42 -22.51 -2.17
N SER A 132 16.14 -23.08 -3.12
CA SER A 132 17.11 -24.15 -2.88
C SER A 132 18.42 -23.60 -2.33
N LYS A 133 19.25 -24.47 -1.73
CA LYS A 133 20.62 -24.08 -1.31
C LYS A 133 21.47 -23.50 -2.44
N LYS A 134 21.37 -24.06 -3.65
CA LYS A 134 22.09 -23.56 -4.84
C LYS A 134 21.69 -22.13 -5.18
N GLU A 135 20.42 -21.79 -4.99
CA GLU A 135 19.94 -20.43 -5.22
C GLU A 135 20.43 -19.48 -4.12
N ALA A 136 20.39 -19.93 -2.86
CA ALA A 136 20.85 -19.15 -1.71
C ALA A 136 22.34 -18.78 -1.77
N GLU A 137 23.18 -19.63 -2.38
CA GLU A 137 24.62 -19.38 -2.56
C GLU A 137 24.93 -18.08 -3.32
N GLN A 138 23.96 -17.53 -4.09
CA GLN A 138 24.10 -16.27 -4.84
C GLN A 138 24.07 -15.03 -3.92
N PHE A 139 23.64 -15.16 -2.66
CA PHE A 139 23.43 -14.03 -1.75
C PHE A 139 24.43 -14.02 -0.58
N LYS A 140 24.76 -12.82 -0.08
CA LYS A 140 25.61 -12.55 1.09
C LYS A 140 24.74 -12.59 2.36
N ILE A 141 24.47 -13.79 2.84
CA ILE A 141 23.62 -14.11 4.01
C ILE A 141 24.31 -15.13 4.92
#